data_AF-A0A374EFJ2-F1
#
_entry.id   AF-A0A374EFJ2-F1
#
_cell.length_a   1.000
_cell.length_b   1.000
_cell.length_c   1.000
_cell.angle_alpha   90.00
_cell.angle_beta   90.00
_cell.angle_gamma   90.00
#
_symmetry.space_group_name_H-M   'P 1'
#
loop_
_entity.id
_entity.type
_entity.pdbx_description
1 polymer ?
#
loop_
_entity_poly.entity_id
_entity_poly.type
_entity_poly.pdbx_seq_one_letter_code
_entity_poly.pdbx_strand_id
1 'polypeptide(L)'
;MLMAKRGSNIYKRKDGRFEGRVSVGYKENGKTKYRHVYGHSLAEVKEKMAQVYSGKNTQEQSKNKMIVRDIAEQWLAEKKLTVKAASYTSYRNLLNNHIYPELGEFGIPRLPSKC
;
A
#
# COMPACT_ATOMS: atom_id res chain seq x y z
N MET A 1 -18.50 -12.97 -33.22
CA MET A 1 -18.08 -13.93 -32.17
C MET A 1 -18.47 -13.35 -30.81
N LEU A 2 -19.69 -13.63 -30.33
CA LEU A 2 -20.20 -13.17 -29.03
C LEU A 2 -19.74 -14.16 -27.95
N MET A 3 -18.83 -13.76 -27.06
CA MET A 3 -18.52 -14.54 -25.86
C MET A 3 -19.36 -14.03 -24.68
N ALA A 4 -20.48 -14.71 -24.45
CA ALA A 4 -21.34 -14.55 -23.29
C ALA A 4 -20.84 -15.38 -22.09
N LYS A 5 -21.37 -15.02 -20.90
CA LYS A 5 -21.27 -15.66 -19.56
C LYS A 5 -20.20 -15.06 -18.62
N ARG A 6 -20.47 -13.88 -18.04
CA ARG A 6 -19.92 -13.53 -16.72
C ARG A 6 -21.00 -13.68 -15.67
N GLY A 7 -21.31 -14.94 -15.33
CA GLY A 7 -21.87 -15.22 -14.02
C GLY A 7 -20.93 -14.59 -13.01
N SER A 8 -21.44 -13.70 -12.17
CA SER A 8 -20.63 -13.06 -11.13
C SER A 8 -19.94 -14.17 -10.35
N ASN A 9 -18.63 -14.07 -10.13
CA ASN A 9 -17.83 -15.09 -9.44
C ASN A 9 -18.11 -15.03 -7.93
N ILE A 10 -19.41 -15.09 -7.57
CA ILE A 10 -19.98 -14.86 -6.25
C ILE A 10 -20.89 -16.05 -5.92
N TYR A 11 -20.71 -16.65 -4.75
CA TYR A 11 -21.57 -17.73 -4.25
C TYR A 11 -21.93 -17.52 -2.78
N LYS A 12 -23.05 -18.11 -2.36
CA LYS A 12 -23.49 -18.10 -0.97
C LYS A 12 -22.84 -19.28 -0.23
N ARG A 13 -22.24 -18.99 0.93
CA ARG A 13 -21.61 -19.96 1.82
C ARG A 13 -22.64 -20.59 2.77
N LYS A 14 -22.25 -21.71 3.38
CA LYS A 14 -23.05 -22.42 4.41
C LYS A 14 -23.32 -21.56 5.65
N ASP A 15 -22.44 -20.61 5.95
CA ASP A 15 -22.55 -19.67 7.08
C ASP A 15 -23.44 -18.44 6.76
N GLY A 16 -24.10 -18.42 5.60
CA GLY A 16 -24.99 -17.33 5.18
C GLY A 16 -24.29 -16.13 4.52
N ARG A 17 -22.96 -16.06 4.54
CA ARG A 17 -22.20 -14.99 3.87
C ARG A 17 -22.06 -15.26 2.37
N PHE A 18 -21.83 -14.21 1.59
CA PHE A 18 -21.45 -14.28 0.19
C PHE A 18 -19.93 -14.20 0.05
N GLU A 19 -19.38 -14.99 -0.88
CA GLU A 19 -17.97 -14.99 -1.23
C GLU A 19 -17.81 -14.69 -2.72
N GLY A 20 -17.08 -13.62 -3.03
CA GLY A 20 -16.71 -13.19 -4.38
C GLY A 20 -15.23 -13.42 -4.68
N ARG A 21 -14.90 -13.83 -5.91
CA ARG A 21 -13.52 -14.04 -6.40
C ARG A 21 -13.16 -13.06 -7.51
N VAL A 22 -12.09 -12.28 -7.30
CA VAL A 22 -11.57 -11.31 -8.27
C VAL A 22 -10.19 -11.76 -8.76
N SER A 23 -9.97 -11.79 -10.08
CA SER A 23 -8.63 -12.02 -10.65
C SER A 23 -7.78 -10.76 -10.51
N VAL A 24 -6.66 -10.85 -9.80
CA VAL A 24 -5.77 -9.72 -9.48
C VAL A 24 -4.40 -9.82 -10.15
N GLY A 25 -4.29 -10.62 -11.21
CA GLY A 25 -3.06 -10.85 -11.98
C GLY A 25 -2.63 -12.31 -11.99
N TYR A 26 -1.34 -12.55 -12.24
CA TYR A 26 -0.76 -13.88 -12.35
C TYR A 26 0.37 -14.06 -11.33
N LYS A 27 0.56 -15.29 -10.85
CA LYS A 27 1.73 -15.70 -10.06
C LYS A 27 2.93 -15.87 -11.01
N GLU A 28 4.13 -15.97 -10.44
CA GLU A 28 5.38 -16.24 -11.19
C GLU A 28 5.27 -17.50 -12.05
N ASN A 29 4.52 -18.50 -11.58
CA ASN A 29 4.27 -19.74 -12.32
C ASN A 29 3.13 -19.61 -13.38
N GLY A 30 2.75 -18.40 -13.79
CA GLY A 30 1.71 -18.13 -14.79
C GLY A 30 0.26 -18.40 -14.34
N LYS A 31 0.04 -18.92 -13.12
CA LYS A 31 -1.32 -19.22 -12.61
C LYS A 31 -2.04 -17.95 -12.17
N THR A 32 -3.33 -17.80 -12.51
CA THR A 32 -4.15 -16.66 -12.08
C THR A 32 -4.18 -16.54 -10.55
N LYS A 33 -3.84 -15.34 -10.05
CA LYS A 33 -3.96 -14.97 -8.65
C LYS A 33 -5.36 -14.42 -8.40
N TYR A 34 -6.06 -15.00 -7.44
CA TYR A 34 -7.38 -14.55 -7.04
C TYR A 34 -7.35 -13.87 -5.67
N ARG A 35 -8.14 -12.80 -5.53
CA ARG A 35 -8.48 -12.16 -4.26
C ARG A 35 -9.92 -12.54 -3.89
N HIS A 36 -10.11 -12.95 -2.65
CA HIS A 36 -11.42 -13.32 -2.12
C HIS A 36 -12.04 -12.13 -1.39
N VAL A 37 -13.35 -11.96 -1.54
CA VAL A 37 -14.14 -10.85 -0.98
C VAL A 37 -15.34 -11.46 -0.27
N TYR A 38 -15.67 -10.95 0.92
CA TYR A 38 -16.76 -11.47 1.74
C TYR A 38 -17.76 -10.37 2.09
N GLY A 39 -19.04 -10.74 2.20
CA GLY A 39 -20.10 -9.83 2.64
C GLY A 39 -21.36 -10.58 3.10
N HIS A 40 -22.25 -9.89 3.80
CA HIS A 40 -23.54 -10.44 4.24
C HIS A 40 -24.61 -10.34 3.15
N SER A 41 -24.38 -9.53 2.11
CA SER A 41 -25.27 -9.39 0.96
C SER A 41 -24.53 -9.48 -0.38
N LEU A 42 -25.28 -9.83 -1.42
CA LEU A 42 -24.77 -9.83 -2.80
C LEU A 42 -24.31 -8.43 -3.23
N ALA A 43 -25.03 -7.37 -2.79
CA ALA A 43 -24.69 -5.99 -3.11
C ALA A 43 -23.35 -5.58 -2.50
N GLU A 44 -23.12 -5.91 -1.23
CA GLU A 44 -21.87 -5.64 -0.52
C GLU A 44 -20.67 -6.33 -1.20
N VAL A 45 -20.83 -7.60 -1.61
CA VAL A 45 -19.77 -8.31 -2.33
C VAL A 45 -19.51 -7.69 -3.70
N LYS A 46 -20.55 -7.31 -4.45
CA LYS A 46 -20.38 -6.63 -5.74
C LYS A 46 -19.64 -5.29 -5.61
N GLU A 47 -19.98 -4.50 -4.60
CA GLU A 47 -19.31 -3.22 -4.33
C GLU A 47 -17.83 -3.44 -4.00
N LYS A 48 -17.52 -4.36 -3.07
CA LYS A 48 -16.14 -4.70 -2.71
C LYS A 48 -15.36 -5.27 -3.91
N MET A 49 -15.99 -6.06 -4.79
CA MET A 49 -15.36 -6.51 -6.04
C MET A 49 -15.07 -5.34 -6.98
N ALA A 50 -15.99 -4.39 -7.12
CA ALA A 50 -15.80 -3.18 -7.94
C ALA A 50 -14.64 -2.31 -7.41
N GLN A 51 -14.49 -2.19 -6.08
CA GLN A 51 -13.35 -1.52 -5.45
C GLN A 51 -12.02 -2.21 -5.79
N VAL A 52 -11.99 -3.54 -5.80
CA VAL A 52 -10.80 -4.31 -6.20
C VAL A 52 -10.45 -4.07 -7.67
N TYR A 53 -11.43 -4.09 -8.58
CA TYR A 53 -11.20 -3.81 -10.01
C TYR A 53 -10.76 -2.37 -10.26
N SER A 54 -11.27 -1.41 -9.50
CA SER A 54 -10.93 0.01 -9.64
C SER A 54 -9.56 0.36 -9.04
N GLY A 55 -8.83 -0.61 -8.49
CA GLY A 55 -7.56 -0.38 -7.79
C GLY A 55 -7.72 0.36 -6.45
N LYS A 56 -8.95 0.67 -6.02
CA LYS A 56 -9.29 1.34 -4.76
C LYS A 56 -9.33 0.35 -3.60
N ASN A 57 -8.29 -0.47 -3.44
CA ASN A 57 -8.18 -1.32 -2.26
C ASN A 57 -7.66 -0.51 -1.08
N THR A 58 -8.61 0.02 -0.31
CA THR A 58 -8.42 0.86 0.88
C THR A 58 -7.70 0.17 2.05
N GLN A 59 -7.31 -1.11 1.93
CA GLN A 59 -6.57 -1.83 2.99
C GLN A 59 -5.07 -2.03 2.70
N GLU A 60 -4.62 -1.91 1.46
CA GLU A 60 -3.17 -1.95 1.14
C GLU A 60 -2.61 -0.58 0.73
N GLN A 61 -3.46 0.35 0.28
CA GLN A 61 -3.06 1.72 -0.09
C GLN A 61 -2.96 2.71 1.08
N SER A 62 -3.23 2.27 2.31
CA SER A 62 -3.33 3.14 3.49
C SER A 62 -2.41 2.71 4.63
N LYS A 63 -1.32 1.99 4.33
CA LYS A 63 -0.11 2.23 5.12
C LYS A 63 0.54 3.43 4.48
N ASN A 64 0.30 4.60 5.06
CA ASN A 64 1.16 5.76 4.95
C ASN A 64 2.57 5.28 5.30
N LYS A 65 3.29 4.70 4.32
CA LYS A 65 4.65 4.22 4.47
C LYS A 65 5.51 5.44 4.33
N MET A 66 5.40 6.34 5.30
CA MET A 66 6.36 7.41 5.47
C MET A 66 7.72 6.71 5.62
N ILE A 67 8.61 6.99 4.69
CA ILE A 67 9.98 6.49 4.75
C ILE A 67 10.83 7.47 5.56
N VAL A 68 11.99 7.01 6.03
CA VAL A 68 12.92 7.86 6.81
C VAL A 68 13.24 9.16 6.07
N ARG A 69 13.37 9.11 4.72
CA ARG A 69 13.62 10.29 3.92
C ARG A 69 12.51 11.34 4.05
N ASP A 70 11.24 10.94 4.00
CA ASP A 70 10.10 11.86 4.08
C ASP A 70 10.10 12.65 5.40
N ILE A 71 10.37 11.95 6.51
CA ILE A 71 10.41 12.56 7.84
C ILE A 71 11.63 13.47 8.00
N ALA A 72 12.78 13.02 7.50
CA ALA A 72 14.00 13.83 7.54
C ALA A 72 13.87 15.12 6.73
N GLU A 73 13.23 15.07 5.56
CA GLU A 73 12.97 16.26 4.74
C GLU A 73 11.97 17.21 5.43
N GLN A 74 10.93 16.68 6.07
CA GLN A 74 10.00 17.51 6.85
C GLN A 74 10.73 18.23 8.01
N TRP A 75 11.54 17.48 8.78
CA TRP A 75 12.35 18.07 9.85
C TRP A 75 13.34 19.11 9.31
N LEU A 76 13.97 18.85 8.17
CA LEU A 76 14.91 19.77 7.56
C LEU A 76 14.20 21.06 7.11
N ALA A 77 12.99 20.97 6.56
CA ALA A 77 12.16 22.12 6.19
C ALA A 77 11.79 22.98 7.41
N GLU A 78 11.42 22.35 8.52
CA GLU A 78 11.15 23.06 9.79
C GLU A 78 12.42 23.75 10.34
N LYS A 79 13.56 23.05 10.30
CA LYS A 79 14.83 23.61 10.78
C LYS A 79 15.34 24.76 9.93
N LYS A 80 15.06 24.77 8.62
CA LYS A 80 15.44 25.87 7.72
C LYS A 80 14.98 27.25 8.23
N LEU A 81 13.86 27.30 8.95
CA LEU A 81 13.29 28.53 9.48
C LEU A 81 13.99 29.03 10.76
N THR A 82 14.72 28.15 11.45
CA THR A 82 15.23 28.41 12.81
C THR A 82 16.75 28.36 12.93
N VAL A 83 17.45 27.70 12.01
CA VAL A 83 18.91 27.54 12.07
C VAL A 83 19.64 28.37 11.01
N LYS A 84 20.92 28.67 11.29
CA LYS A 84 21.81 29.34 10.34
C LYS A 84 22.08 28.47 9.11
N ALA A 85 22.37 29.10 7.98
CA ALA A 85 22.66 28.42 6.71
C ALA A 85 23.76 27.34 6.83
N ALA A 86 24.83 27.61 7.59
CA ALA A 86 25.91 26.65 7.82
C ALA A 86 25.41 25.37 8.53
N SER A 87 24.60 25.53 9.59
CA SER A 87 24.02 24.39 10.33
C SER A 87 23.04 23.60 9.45
N TYR A 88 22.23 24.28 8.65
CA TYR A 88 21.32 23.65 7.69
C TYR A 88 22.09 22.79 6.68
N THR A 89 23.17 23.33 6.10
CA THR A 89 24.03 22.59 5.17
C THR A 89 24.67 21.38 5.84
N SER A 90 25.15 21.51 7.08
CA SER A 90 25.69 20.38 7.84
C SER A 90 24.66 19.27 8.06
N TYR A 91 23.42 19.63 8.44
CA TYR A 91 22.34 18.65 8.61
C TYR A 91 21.99 17.95 7.30
N ARG A 92 21.90 18.71 6.21
CA ARG A 92 21.64 18.16 4.88
C ARG A 92 22.76 17.21 4.44
N ASN A 93 24.02 17.53 4.73
CA ASN A 93 25.15 16.66 4.41
C ASN A 93 25.13 15.38 5.24
N LEU A 94 24.84 15.48 6.54
CA LEU A 94 24.70 14.31 7.42
C LEU A 94 23.62 13.35 6.89
N LEU A 95 22.46 13.90 6.52
CA LEU A 95 21.36 13.14 5.96
C LEU A 95 21.75 12.43 4.65
N ASN A 96 22.34 13.16 3.70
CA ASN A 96 22.71 12.59 2.40
C ASN A 96 23.83 11.56 2.47
N ASN A 97 24.83 11.77 3.34
CA ASN A 97 26.03 10.95 3.35
C ASN A 97 25.90 9.72 4.24
N HIS A 98 25.05 9.76 5.27
CA HIS A 98 25.01 8.71 6.30
C HIS A 98 23.62 8.10 6.47
N ILE A 99 22.54 8.89 6.42
CA ILE A 99 21.21 8.39 6.76
C ILE A 99 20.47 7.87 5.51
N TYR A 100 20.48 8.63 4.42
CA TYR A 100 19.78 8.23 3.20
C TYR A 100 20.33 6.98 2.51
N PRO A 101 21.65 6.75 2.42
CA PRO A 101 22.19 5.56 1.78
C PRO A 101 21.75 4.27 2.47
N GLU A 102 21.66 4.29 3.81
CA GLU A 102 21.39 3.09 4.61
C GLU A 102 19.92 2.95 5.00
N LEU A 103 19.24 4.05 5.32
CA LEU A 103 17.92 4.03 5.95
C LEU A 103 16.86 4.80 5.17
N GLY A 104 17.23 5.57 4.14
CA GLY A 104 16.35 6.52 3.47
C GLY A 104 15.04 5.92 2.95
N GLU A 105 15.11 4.71 2.39
CA GLU A 105 13.97 3.98 1.78
C GLU A 105 13.22 3.08 2.79
N PHE A 106 13.66 3.02 4.04
CA PHE A 106 13.01 2.18 5.06
C PHE A 106 11.74 2.87 5.57
N GLY A 107 10.64 2.12 5.58
CA GLY A 107 9.41 2.58 6.22
C GLY A 107 9.54 2.56 7.74
N ILE A 108 8.99 3.56 8.44
CA ILE A 108 9.05 3.67 9.91
C ILE A 108 8.60 2.41 10.67
N PRO A 109 7.54 1.68 10.27
CA PRO A 109 7.17 0.42 10.95
C PRO A 109 8.20 -0.71 10.80
N ARG A 110 9.28 -0.50 10.02
CA ARG A 110 10.33 -1.48 9.71
C ARG A 110 11.72 -0.96 10.04
N LEU A 111 11.84 0.13 10.80
CA LEU A 111 13.15 0.56 11.28
C LEU A 111 13.75 -0.56 12.15
N PRO A 112 14.96 -1.05 11.83
CA PRO A 112 15.60 -2.08 12.63
C PRO A 112 15.78 -1.56 14.05
N SER A 113 15.33 -2.34 15.04
CA SER A 113 15.24 -1.91 16.44
C SER A 113 16.61 -1.74 17.12
N LYS A 114 17.71 -2.09 16.45
CA LYS A 114 19.07 -2.03 16.99
C LYS A 114 20.10 -1.74 15.91
N CYS A 115 20.97 -0.78 16.21
CA CYS A 115 22.38 -0.77 15.81
C CYS A 115 23.17 -1.50 16.90
#